data_AF-A0A2D5QHG0-F1
#
_entry.id   AF-A0A2D5QHG0-F1
#
_cell.length_a   1.000
_cell.length_b   1.000
_cell.length_c   1.000
_cell.angle_alpha   90.00
_cell.angle_beta   90.00
_cell.angle_gamma   90.00
#
_symmetry.space_group_name_H-M   'P 1'
#
loop_
_entity.id
_entity.type
_entity.pdbx_description
1 polymer ?
#
loop_
_entity_poly.entity_id
_entity_poly.type
_entity_poly.pdbx_seq_one_letter_code
_entity_poly.pdbx_strand_id
1 'polypeptide(L)' 'RINAQSRSEGIGYSRLIAGLKKANIELDRRVLADLAVHDKVAFSAVVQRAKAALA' A
#
# COMPACT_ATOMS: atom_id res chain seq x y z
N ARG A 1 3.83 6.42 -9.43
CA ARG A 1 3.87 4.94 -9.36
C ARG A 1 2.93 4.45 -8.26
N ILE A 2 3.29 4.60 -6.97
CA ILE A 2 2.43 4.18 -5.84
C ILE A 2 1.02 4.79 -5.93
N ASN A 3 0.90 6.11 -6.09
CA ASN A 3 -0.43 6.77 -6.09
C ASN A 3 -1.37 6.26 -7.20
N ALA A 4 -0.85 5.90 -8.38
CA ALA A 4 -1.65 5.34 -9.47
C ALA A 4 -2.13 3.92 -9.13
N GLN A 5 -1.27 3.11 -8.54
CA GLN A 5 -1.60 1.73 -8.17
C GLN A 5 -2.50 1.67 -6.94
N SER A 6 -2.26 2.52 -5.92
CA SER A 6 -3.15 2.70 -4.78
C SER A 6 -4.55 3.12 -5.23
N ARG A 7 -4.67 4.05 -6.18
CA ARG A 7 -5.96 4.44 -6.75
C ARG A 7 -6.65 3.30 -7.50
N SER A 8 -5.90 2.49 -8.23
CA SER A 8 -6.44 1.28 -8.90
C SER A 8 -7.00 0.27 -7.89
N GLU A 9 -6.41 0.22 -6.68
CA GLU A 9 -6.89 -0.56 -5.54
C GLU A 9 -7.99 0.14 -4.73
N GLY A 10 -8.41 1.35 -5.11
CA GLY A 10 -9.45 2.11 -4.40
C GLY A 10 -9.01 2.73 -3.06
N ILE A 11 -7.70 2.91 -2.83
CA ILE A 11 -7.16 3.58 -1.64
C ILE A 11 -6.27 4.76 -2.03
N GLY A 12 -6.42 5.89 -1.34
CA GLY A 12 -5.48 7.01 -1.51
C GLY A 12 -4.11 6.69 -0.87
N TYR A 13 -3.03 7.23 -1.43
CA TYR A 13 -1.68 7.03 -0.86
C TYR A 13 -1.59 7.36 0.63
N SER A 14 -2.14 8.50 1.06
CA SER A 14 -2.13 8.89 2.48
C SER A 14 -2.86 7.90 3.37
N ARG A 15 -3.96 7.33 2.87
CA ARG A 15 -4.74 6.31 3.58
C ARG A 15 -3.97 4.99 3.63
N LEU A 16 -3.33 4.58 2.54
CA LEU A 16 -2.43 3.41 2.50
C LEU A 16 -1.32 3.53 3.55
N ILE A 17 -0.60 4.65 3.59
CA ILE A 17 0.47 4.88 4.58
C ILE A 17 -0.07 4.91 6.01
N ALA A 18 -1.23 5.52 6.23
CA ALA A 18 -1.89 5.50 7.55
C ALA A 18 -2.24 4.07 7.99
N GLY A 19 -2.73 3.23 7.08
CA GLY A 19 -3.05 1.83 7.35
C GLY A 19 -1.81 0.98 7.61
N LEU A 20 -0.73 1.18 6.84
CA LEU A 20 0.54 0.52 7.10
C LEU A 20 1.12 0.91 8.46
N LYS A 21 1.04 2.20 8.83
CA LYS A 21 1.45 2.67 10.15
C LYS A 21 0.61 2.06 11.27
N LYS A 22 -0.71 1.97 11.11
CA LYS A 22 -1.60 1.29 12.07
C LYS A 22 -1.31 -0.21 12.19
N ALA A 23 -0.96 -0.86 11.07
CA ALA A 23 -0.58 -2.25 11.04
C ALA A 23 0.84 -2.51 11.59
N ASN A 24 1.56 -1.48 12.07
CA ASN A 24 2.99 -1.55 12.43
C ASN A 24 3.88 -2.12 11.31
N ILE A 25 3.53 -1.85 10.06
CA ILE A 25 4.32 -2.24 8.89
C ILE A 25 5.17 -1.03 8.49
N GLU A 26 6.43 -1.03 8.90
CA GLU A 26 7.44 -0.07 8.41
C GLU A 26 7.94 -0.52 7.04
N LEU A 27 7.16 -0.21 6.00
CA LEU A 27 7.57 -0.45 4.62
C LEU A 27 8.22 0.79 4.02
N ASP A 28 9.40 0.61 3.44
CA ASP A 28 10.12 1.69 2.79
C ASP A 28 9.42 2.16 1.52
N ARG A 29 9.38 3.48 1.33
CA ARG A 29 8.68 4.13 0.20
C ARG A 29 9.24 3.69 -1.16
N ARG A 30 10.56 3.42 -1.21
CA ARG A 30 11.25 2.94 -2.42
C ARG A 30 10.83 1.52 -2.78
N VAL A 31 10.81 0.63 -1.78
CA VAL A 31 10.38 -0.76 -1.95
C VAL A 31 8.91 -0.79 -2.35
N LEU A 32 8.06 0.00 -1.69
CA LEU A 32 6.64 0.10 -2.03
C LEU A 32 6.41 0.57 -3.48
N ALA A 33 7.24 1.50 -3.98
CA ALA A 33 7.15 1.97 -5.36
C ALA A 33 7.61 0.94 -6.39
N ASP A 34 8.64 0.17 -6.06
CA ASP A 34 9.13 -0.90 -6.93
C ASP A 34 8.13 -2.06 -6.99
N LEU A 35 7.66 -2.47 -5.81
CA LEU A 35 6.64 -3.51 -5.63
C LEU A 35 5.35 -3.15 -6.36
N ALA A 36 4.91 -1.88 -6.29
CA ALA A 36 3.74 -1.41 -7.04
C ALA A 36 3.84 -1.57 -8.57
N VAL A 37 5.05 -1.70 -9.13
CA VAL A 37 5.25 -1.80 -10.58
C VAL A 37 5.69 -3.19 -11.02
N HIS A 38 6.56 -3.84 -10.25
CA HIS A 38 7.06 -5.17 -10.57
C HIS A 38 6.13 -6.28 -10.08
N ASP A 39 5.44 -6.08 -8.95
CA ASP A 39 4.59 -7.10 -8.36
C ASP A 39 3.27 -6.54 -7.82
N LYS A 40 2.28 -6.50 -8.71
CA LYS A 40 0.92 -6.06 -8.38
C LYS A 40 0.24 -6.97 -7.35
N VAL A 41 0.57 -8.26 -7.32
CA VAL A 41 -0.03 -9.23 -6.40
C VAL A 41 0.44 -8.96 -4.99
N ALA A 42 1.76 -8.81 -4.80
CA ALA A 42 2.33 -8.42 -3.52
C ALA A 42 1.82 -7.04 -3.06
N PHE A 43 1.72 -6.06 -3.97
CA PHE A 43 1.20 -4.74 -3.65
C PHE A 43 -0.26 -4.81 -3.19
N SER A 44 -1.09 -5.61 -3.85
CA SER A 44 -2.49 -5.80 -3.46
C SER A 44 -2.60 -6.40 -2.05
N ALA A 45 -1.78 -7.41 -1.72
CA ALA A 45 -1.75 -7.98 -0.38
C ALA A 45 -1.39 -6.95 0.70
N VAL A 46 -0.41 -6.08 0.43
CA VAL A 46 -0.02 -4.97 1.33
C VAL A 46 -1.16 -3.96 1.49
N VAL A 47 -1.84 -3.61 0.39
CA VAL A 47 -2.99 -2.71 0.41
C VAL A 47 -4.16 -3.31 1.20
N GLN A 48 -4.44 -4.60 1.05
CA GLN A 48 -5.48 -5.30 1.82
C GLN A 48 -5.16 -5.29 3.32
N ARG A 49 -3.91 -5.57 3.71
CA ARG A 49 -3.49 -5.46 5.13
C ARG A 49 -3.65 -4.04 5.66
N ALA A 50 -3.25 -3.03 4.88
CA ALA A 50 -3.42 -1.64 5.27
C ALA A 50 -4.90 -1.24 5.41
N LYS A 51 -5.77 -1.72 4.51
CA LYS A 51 -7.23 -1.52 4.61
C LYS A 51 -7.81 -2.18 5.85
N ALA A 52 -7.42 -3.42 6.13
CA ALA A 52 -7.87 -4.15 7.31
C ALA A 52 -7.48 -3.44 8.61
N ALA A 53 -6.30 -2.82 8.68
CA ALA A 53 -5.86 -2.05 9.84
C ALA A 53 -6.51 -0.65 9.96
N LEU A 54 -7.20 -0.18 8.91
CA LEU A 54 -7.93 1.10 8.92
C LEU A 54 -9.39 0.97 9.30
N ALA A 55 -9.97 -0.23 9.10
CA ALA A 55 -11.30 -0.59 9.60
C ALA A 55 -11.33 -0.55 11.14
#